data_AF-A0A7X8HAS7-F1
#
_entry.id   AF-A0A7X8HAS7-F1
#
_cell.length_a   1.000
_cell.length_b   1.000
_cell.length_c   1.000
_cell.angle_alpha   90.00
_cell.angle_beta   90.00
_cell.angle_gamma   90.00
#
_symmetry.space_group_name_H-M   'P 1'
#
loop_
_entity.id
_entity.type
_entity.pdbx_description
1 polymer ?
#
loop_
_entity_poly.entity_id
_entity_poly.type
_entity_poly.pdbx_seq_one_letter_code
_entity_poly.pdbx_strand_id
1 'polypeptide(L)'
;MPEKNEKEEKPGTGKKKGSFMKELLSGSLISDKIVLKNFWYILFCTFLAALYIGNRFHAERITRETSRLSREVRDLKAESLSTSAKLMSVSRQSEVYRMVREKGLGLEELKTPPYRLIVNK
;
A
#
# COMPACT_ATOMS: atom_id res chain seq x y z
N MET A 1 45.55 -73.72 4.31
CA MET A 1 45.35 -73.24 2.93
C MET A 1 44.13 -73.97 2.36
N PRO A 2 43.36 -73.37 1.46
CA PRO A 2 42.55 -72.15 1.60
C PRO A 2 41.12 -72.48 1.06
N GLU A 3 40.11 -71.64 0.90
CA GLU A 3 40.05 -70.25 0.46
C GLU A 3 38.90 -69.48 1.09
N LYS A 4 39.21 -68.20 1.23
CA LYS A 4 38.43 -67.06 1.67
C LYS A 4 38.25 -66.18 0.43
N ASN A 5 37.06 -65.61 0.24
CA ASN A 5 36.81 -64.29 -0.36
C ASN A 5 35.31 -64.00 -0.07
N GLU A 6 34.90 -63.16 0.89
CA GLU A 6 35.03 -61.68 0.97
C GLU A 6 34.72 -61.02 -0.38
N LYS A 7 33.82 -60.05 -0.59
CA LYS A 7 33.01 -59.08 0.18
C LYS A 7 31.93 -58.61 -0.84
N GLU A 8 30.76 -58.08 -0.49
CA GLU A 8 30.59 -56.70 -0.01
C GLU A 8 29.27 -56.54 0.78
N GLU A 9 29.41 -56.01 1.99
CA GLU A 9 28.38 -55.30 2.72
C GLU A 9 28.06 -53.97 2.01
N LYS A 10 26.82 -53.49 2.11
CA LYS A 10 26.57 -52.33 2.98
C LYS A 10 25.08 -52.09 3.30
N PRO A 11 24.80 -51.65 4.54
CA PRO A 11 23.48 -51.43 5.10
C PRO A 11 22.92 -50.06 4.68
N GLY A 12 21.60 -49.95 4.57
CA GLY A 12 20.94 -48.73 4.11
C GLY A 12 19.58 -48.52 4.76
N THR A 13 19.56 -48.55 6.09
CA THR A 13 18.47 -48.07 6.94
C THR A 13 18.24 -46.57 6.68
N GLY A 14 17.39 -46.22 5.71
CA GLY A 14 17.09 -44.81 5.44
C GLY A 14 15.87 -44.50 4.56
N LYS A 15 15.22 -45.49 3.96
CA LYS A 15 14.17 -45.25 2.93
C LYS A 15 12.75 -44.97 3.45
N LYS A 16 12.55 -44.78 4.76
CA LYS A 16 11.19 -44.60 5.33
C LYS A 16 10.57 -43.23 5.05
N LYS A 17 11.36 -42.14 5.00
CA LYS A 17 10.84 -40.79 4.74
C LYS A 17 10.36 -40.58 3.29
N GLY A 18 11.06 -41.16 2.33
CA GLY A 18 10.69 -41.08 0.90
C GLY A 18 9.44 -41.89 0.56
N SER A 19 9.28 -43.07 1.17
CA SER A 19 8.06 -43.88 1.02
C SER A 19 6.86 -43.16 1.64
N PHE A 20 7.02 -42.60 2.83
CA PHE A 20 5.95 -41.86 3.51
C PHE A 20 5.47 -40.63 2.72
N MET A 21 6.38 -39.83 2.16
CA MET A 21 6.00 -38.69 1.30
C MET A 21 5.31 -39.14 0.01
N LYS A 22 5.74 -40.26 -0.58
CA LYS A 22 5.10 -40.82 -1.79
C LYS A 22 3.73 -41.46 -1.49
N GLU A 23 3.58 -42.11 -0.36
CA GLU A 23 2.32 -42.70 0.12
C GLU A 23 1.32 -41.63 0.59
N LEU A 24 1.83 -40.49 1.05
CA LEU A 24 1.06 -39.28 1.32
C LEU A 24 0.62 -38.62 0.01
N LEU A 25 1.52 -38.50 -0.98
CA LEU A 25 1.17 -37.96 -2.30
C LEU A 25 0.23 -38.89 -3.10
N SER A 26 0.32 -40.21 -2.92
CA SER A 26 -0.57 -41.19 -3.57
C SER A 26 -1.96 -41.26 -2.93
N GLY A 27 -2.21 -40.50 -1.87
CA GLY A 27 -3.54 -40.33 -1.25
C GLY A 27 -4.02 -41.51 -0.41
N SER A 28 -3.36 -42.67 -0.46
CA SER A 28 -3.81 -43.89 0.23
C SER A 28 -3.81 -43.75 1.76
N LEU A 29 -2.79 -43.12 2.36
CA LEU A 29 -2.75 -42.92 3.82
C LEU A 29 -3.72 -41.83 4.31
N ILE A 30 -4.00 -40.85 3.46
CA ILE A 30 -4.86 -39.70 3.78
C ILE A 30 -6.32 -40.11 3.66
N SER A 31 -6.68 -40.76 2.57
CA SER A 31 -8.07 -41.07 2.23
C SER A 31 -8.71 -42.09 3.19
N ASP A 32 -7.99 -43.15 3.57
CA ASP A 32 -8.61 -44.30 4.25
C ASP A 32 -8.80 -44.15 5.77
N LYS A 33 -7.98 -43.34 6.46
CA LYS A 33 -8.03 -43.20 7.93
C LYS A 33 -8.15 -41.78 8.46
N ILE A 34 -7.63 -40.79 7.73
CA ILE A 34 -7.49 -39.41 8.22
C ILE A 34 -8.59 -38.51 7.66
N VAL A 35 -8.89 -38.61 6.36
CA VAL A 35 -9.92 -37.80 5.71
C VAL A 35 -11.30 -38.15 6.21
N LEU A 36 -11.65 -39.44 6.30
CA LEU A 36 -12.99 -39.84 6.76
C LEU A 36 -13.26 -39.46 8.22
N LYS A 37 -12.24 -39.56 9.09
CA LYS A 37 -12.37 -39.27 10.52
C LYS A 37 -12.33 -37.77 10.83
N ASN A 38 -11.56 -36.99 10.07
CA ASN A 38 -11.33 -35.56 10.32
C ASN A 38 -11.79 -34.67 9.16
N PHE A 39 -12.76 -35.13 8.36
CA PHE A 39 -13.24 -34.42 7.16
C PHE A 39 -13.61 -32.96 7.46
N TRP A 40 -14.32 -32.74 8.58
CA TRP A 40 -14.73 -31.41 9.02
C TRP A 40 -13.55 -30.47 9.30
N TYR A 41 -12.45 -31.01 9.84
CA TYR A 41 -11.24 -30.24 10.13
C TYR A 41 -10.51 -29.84 8.84
N ILE A 42 -10.42 -30.75 7.85
CA ILE A 42 -9.80 -30.45 6.55
C ILE A 42 -10.63 -29.42 5.78
N LEU A 43 -11.96 -29.53 5.83
CA LEU A 43 -12.86 -28.54 5.25
C LEU A 43 -12.68 -27.18 5.90
N PHE A 44 -12.56 -27.13 7.23
CA PHE A 44 -12.29 -25.91 7.98
C PHE A 44 -10.94 -25.29 7.61
N CYS A 45 -9.86 -26.07 7.50
CA CYS A 45 -8.56 -25.58 7.05
C CYS A 45 -8.60 -25.05 5.61
N THR A 46 -9.29 -25.76 4.71
CA THR A 46 -9.48 -25.31 3.32
C THR A 46 -10.27 -24.00 3.27
N PHE A 47 -11.31 -23.87 4.08
CA PHE A 47 -12.08 -22.64 4.22
C PHE A 47 -11.22 -21.47 4.73
N LEU A 48 -10.40 -21.69 5.77
CA LEU A 48 -9.45 -20.69 6.26
C LEU A 48 -8.42 -20.29 5.19
N ALA A 49 -7.93 -21.26 4.41
CA ALA A 49 -7.02 -20.98 3.29
C ALA A 49 -7.69 -20.12 2.22
N ALA A 50 -8.95 -20.41 1.87
CA ALA A 50 -9.73 -19.61 0.94
C ALA A 50 -9.96 -18.18 1.46
N LEU A 51 -10.32 -18.04 2.75
CA LEU A 51 -10.46 -16.73 3.39
C LEU A 51 -9.14 -15.94 3.40
N TYR A 52 -8.02 -16.61 3.68
CA TYR A 52 -6.71 -15.98 3.68
C TYR A 52 -6.32 -15.44 2.29
N ILE A 53 -6.54 -16.25 1.25
CA ILE A 53 -6.30 -15.83 -0.14
C ILE A 53 -7.19 -14.63 -0.49
N GLY A 54 -8.48 -14.69 -0.15
CA GLY A 54 -9.42 -13.59 -0.38
C GLY A 54 -8.99 -12.30 0.34
N ASN A 55 -8.62 -12.41 1.61
CA ASN A 55 -8.15 -11.27 2.42
C ASN A 55 -6.87 -10.65 1.82
N ARG A 56 -5.94 -11.49 1.37
CA ARG A 56 -4.70 -11.05 0.71
C ARG A 56 -4.97 -10.20 -0.52
N PHE A 57 -5.86 -10.66 -1.42
CA PHE A 57 -6.21 -9.88 -2.61
C PHE A 57 -6.90 -8.56 -2.28
N HIS A 58 -7.73 -8.54 -1.23
CA HIS A 58 -8.39 -7.32 -0.76
C HIS A 58 -7.39 -6.30 -0.22
N ALA A 59 -6.44 -6.74 0.62
CA ALA A 59 -5.38 -5.89 1.16
C ALA A 59 -4.50 -5.29 0.04
N GLU A 60 -4.18 -6.07 -1.00
CA GLU A 60 -3.39 -5.61 -2.13
C GLU A 60 -4.12 -4.51 -2.94
N ARG A 61 -5.44 -4.64 -3.14
CA ARG A 61 -6.23 -3.61 -3.82
C ARG A 61 -6.32 -2.33 -2.99
N ILE A 62 -6.67 -2.45 -1.70
CA ILE A 62 -6.77 -1.29 -0.80
C ILE A 62 -5.45 -0.52 -0.72
N THR A 63 -4.33 -1.23 -0.65
CA THR A 63 -3.01 -0.59 -0.57
C THR A 63 -2.70 0.24 -1.81
N ARG A 64 -3.05 -0.28 -3.01
CA ARG A 64 -2.89 0.45 -4.27
C ARG A 64 -3.79 1.67 -4.36
N GLU A 65 -5.05 1.53 -3.98
CA GLU A 65 -6.02 2.63 -3.97
C GLU A 65 -5.61 3.73 -2.99
N THR A 66 -5.22 3.36 -1.78
CA THR A 66 -4.72 4.30 -0.76
C THR A 66 -3.51 5.06 -1.27
N SER A 67 -2.58 4.37 -1.94
CA SER A 67 -1.40 5.01 -2.53
C SER A 67 -1.76 5.99 -3.65
N ARG A 68 -2.75 5.67 -4.50
CA ARG A 68 -3.24 6.56 -5.56
C ARG A 68 -3.92 7.78 -4.97
N LEU A 69 -4.87 7.59 -4.06
CA LEU A 69 -5.60 8.67 -3.42
C LEU A 69 -4.68 9.61 -2.63
N SER A 70 -3.68 9.06 -1.94
CA SER A 70 -2.67 9.86 -1.23
C SER A 70 -1.83 10.73 -2.17
N ARG A 71 -1.51 10.22 -3.38
CA ARG A 71 -0.83 11.01 -4.41
C ARG A 71 -1.72 12.16 -4.89
N GLU A 72 -2.97 11.86 -5.23
CA GLU A 72 -3.94 12.85 -5.71
C GLU A 72 -4.18 13.98 -4.70
N VAL A 73 -4.36 13.64 -3.41
CA VAL A 73 -4.48 14.64 -2.34
C VAL A 73 -3.24 15.53 -2.25
N ARG A 74 -2.05 14.96 -2.39
CA ARG A 74 -0.80 15.74 -2.35
C ARG A 74 -0.69 16.67 -3.55
N ASP A 75 -1.06 16.21 -4.73
CA ASP A 75 -1.01 16.99 -5.97
C ASP A 75 -2.02 18.15 -5.92
N LEU A 76 -3.27 17.89 -5.50
CA LEU A 76 -4.29 18.93 -5.27
C LEU A 76 -3.84 19.96 -4.22
N LYS A 77 -3.20 19.50 -3.14
CA LYS A 77 -2.66 20.40 -2.12
C LYS A 77 -1.57 21.30 -2.69
N ALA A 78 -0.66 20.74 -3.49
CA ALA A 78 0.39 21.51 -4.15
C ALA A 78 -0.20 22.55 -5.13
N GLU A 79 -1.22 22.16 -5.89
CA GLU A 79 -1.94 23.06 -6.80
C GLU A 79 -2.63 24.21 -6.04
N SER A 80 -3.32 23.90 -4.93
CA SER A 80 -3.97 24.92 -4.10
C SER A 80 -2.97 25.92 -3.51
N LEU A 81 -1.80 25.43 -3.09
CA LEU A 81 -0.73 26.26 -2.56
C LEU A 81 -0.13 27.15 -3.65
N SER A 82 0.15 26.59 -4.83
CA SER A 82 0.65 27.32 -5.98
C SER A 82 -0.33 28.41 -6.43
N THR A 83 -1.62 28.08 -6.50
CA THR A 83 -2.68 29.04 -6.86
C THR A 83 -2.79 30.16 -5.83
N SER A 84 -2.76 29.82 -4.54
CA SER A 84 -2.77 30.81 -3.45
C SER A 84 -1.53 31.71 -3.50
N ALA A 85 -0.35 31.13 -3.76
CA ALA A 85 0.89 31.88 -3.90
C ALA A 85 0.86 32.83 -5.11
N LYS A 86 0.30 32.40 -6.25
CA LYS A 86 0.05 33.26 -7.42
C LYS A 86 -0.84 34.43 -7.04
N LEU A 87 -1.95 34.17 -6.35
CA LEU A 87 -2.86 35.24 -5.90
C LEU A 87 -2.14 36.21 -4.98
N MET A 88 -1.41 35.73 -3.97
CA MET A 88 -0.63 36.59 -3.07
C MET A 88 0.41 37.43 -3.82
N SER A 89 1.06 36.85 -4.83
CA SER A 89 2.02 37.58 -5.68
C SER A 89 1.35 38.73 -6.42
N VAL A 90 0.21 38.47 -7.08
CA VAL A 90 -0.52 39.49 -7.86
C VAL A 90 -1.19 40.53 -6.95
N SER A 91 -1.69 40.11 -5.79
CA SER A 91 -2.33 41.00 -4.80
C SER A 91 -1.33 41.75 -3.92
N ARG A 92 -0.02 41.52 -4.09
CA ARG A 92 1.02 42.21 -3.31
C ARG A 92 0.95 43.72 -3.59
N GLN A 93 0.98 44.53 -2.53
CA GLN A 93 0.88 46.00 -2.63
C GLN A 93 1.82 46.60 -3.67
N SER A 94 3.07 46.13 -3.74
CA SER A 94 4.05 46.59 -4.73
C SER A 94 3.66 46.24 -6.17
N GLU A 95 3.09 45.06 -6.41
CA GLU A 95 2.60 44.64 -7.73
C GLU A 95 1.33 45.41 -8.12
N VAL A 96 0.41 45.60 -7.17
CA VAL A 96 -0.77 46.43 -7.37
C VAL A 96 -0.39 47.86 -7.71
N TYR A 97 0.54 48.47 -6.98
CA TYR A 97 1.05 49.81 -7.26
C TYR A 97 1.70 49.90 -8.65
N ARG A 98 2.48 48.88 -9.04
CA ARG A 98 3.05 48.79 -10.39
C ARG A 98 1.97 48.73 -11.47
N MET A 99 0.98 47.85 -11.31
CA MET A 99 -0.15 47.72 -12.25
C MET A 99 -0.98 49.01 -12.36
N VAL A 100 -1.20 49.72 -11.26
CA VAL A 100 -1.92 51.00 -11.21
C VAL A 100 -1.19 52.07 -12.01
N ARG A 101 0.15 52.15 -11.89
CA ARG A 101 0.98 53.07 -12.67
C ARG A 101 1.04 52.71 -14.14
N GLU A 102 1.24 51.43 -14.48
CA GLU A 102 1.26 50.94 -15.86
C GLU A 102 -0.08 51.23 -16.58
N LYS A 103 -1.20 51.13 -15.86
CA LYS A 103 -2.55 51.43 -16.40
C LYS A 103 -2.92 52.92 -16.40
N GLY A 104 -2.05 53.79 -15.90
CA GLY A 104 -2.28 55.24 -15.90
C GLY A 104 -3.46 55.70 -15.04
N LEU A 105 -3.82 54.95 -14.00
CA LEU A 105 -5.04 55.21 -13.21
C LEU A 105 -4.94 56.43 -12.27
N GLY A 106 -3.77 57.06 -12.16
CA GLY A 106 -3.57 58.29 -11.37
C GLY A 106 -3.77 58.12 -9.86
N LEU A 107 -3.80 56.87 -9.35
CA LEU A 107 -4.00 56.57 -7.94
C LEU A 107 -2.64 56.53 -7.22
N GLU A 108 -2.55 57.23 -6.09
CA GLU A 108 -1.38 57.24 -5.20
C GLU A 108 -1.69 56.58 -3.86
N GLU A 109 -0.68 55.97 -3.25
CA GLU A 109 -0.82 55.35 -1.93
C GLU A 109 -0.98 56.44 -0.86
N LEU A 110 -1.99 56.31 0.02
CA LEU A 110 -2.16 57.23 1.14
C LEU A 110 -1.02 57.05 2.14
N LYS A 111 -0.14 58.06 2.22
CA LYS A 111 0.97 58.10 3.18
C LYS A 111 0.54 58.56 4.58
N THR A 112 -0.64 59.14 4.69
CA THR A 112 -1.21 59.67 5.93
C THR A 112 -2.55 59.00 6.23
N PRO A 113 -2.88 58.74 7.50
CA PRO A 113 -4.15 58.13 7.88
C PRO A 113 -5.33 59.03 7.48
N PRO A 114 -6.48 58.45 7.08
CA PRO A 114 -7.64 59.21 6.63
C PRO A 114 -8.26 60.00 7.78
N TYR A 115 -8.70 61.23 7.48
CA TYR A 115 -9.40 62.08 8.45
C TYR A 115 -10.79 61.51 8.76
N ARG A 116 -11.10 61.37 10.06
CA ARG A 116 -12.44 60.99 10.50
C ARG A 116 -13.32 62.25 10.51
N LEU A 117 -14.27 62.34 9.59
CA LEU A 117 -15.27 63.41 9.60
C LEU A 117 -16.29 63.13 10.71
N ILE A 118 -16.21 63.88 11.81
CA ILE A 118 -17.21 63.83 12.89
C ILE A 118 -18.29 64.85 12.53
N VAL A 119 -19.47 64.37 12.12
CA VAL A 119 -20.62 65.25 11.87
C VAL A 119 -21.28 65.54 13.21
N ASN A 120 -21.09 66.75 13.75
CA ASN A 120 -21.89 67.23 14.87
C ASN A 120 -23.29 67.57 14.36
N LYS A 121 -24.31 67.04 15.05
CA LYS A 121 -25.72 67.28 14.78
C LYS A 121 -26.16 68.63 15.32
#